data_AF-A0A1F2W7A5-F1
#
_entry.id   AF-A0A1F2W7A5-F1
#
_cell.length_a   1.000
_cell.length_b   1.000
_cell.length_c   1.000
_cell.angle_alpha   90.00
_cell.angle_beta   90.00
_cell.angle_gamma   90.00
#
_symmetry.space_group_name_H-M   'P 1'
#
loop_
_entity.id
_entity.type
_entity.pdbx_description
1 polymer ?
#
loop_
_entity_poly.entity_id
_entity_poly.type
_entity_poly.pdbx_seq_one_letter_code
_entity_poly.pdbx_strand_id
1 'polypeptide(L)'
;MPGLQWEIANARAADRAVVESVHADFKRHVSFPDYFHSCINCGNCTAVCPAFRMADFSPRVVVQKVMHSKTEPELLFQMVDQYIWACFQCYSCWDVCPAGNNPGGLIAILKEAAVRHGLPSTQQTLQPYSRILYKIMTTGTQITPDMHTSKGLFRDWGPHKVELAEHLEEYRDAIPVETLAGVYDKSWQVDQRTMDELLVIEREAGVIDMVKSSNPDVGEIVAEEASQVELAPREGPA
;
A
#
# COMPACT_ATOMS: atom_id res chain seq x y z
N MET A 1 -22.76 9.97 -13.46
CA MET A 1 -22.78 9.78 -12.00
C MET A 1 -21.89 10.86 -11.40
N PRO A 2 -22.33 11.57 -10.34
CA PRO A 2 -21.42 12.44 -9.57
C PRO A 2 -20.25 11.57 -9.11
N GLY A 3 -19.01 12.04 -9.25
CA GLY A 3 -17.81 11.33 -8.80
C GLY A 3 -16.74 11.03 -9.83
N LEU A 4 -17.09 10.89 -11.12
CA LEU A 4 -16.15 10.48 -12.18
C LEU A 4 -15.71 11.63 -13.11
N GLN A 5 -16.17 12.86 -12.87
CA GLN A 5 -15.99 13.98 -13.81
C GLN A 5 -14.55 14.52 -13.83
N TRP A 6 -13.84 14.47 -12.70
CA TRP A 6 -12.43 14.87 -12.61
C TRP A 6 -11.48 13.79 -13.13
N GLU A 7 -11.86 12.50 -13.03
CA GLU A 7 -11.05 11.35 -13.50
C GLU A 7 -10.90 11.28 -15.03
N ILE A 8 -11.93 11.70 -15.77
CA ILE A 8 -11.94 11.64 -17.25
C ILE A 8 -10.91 12.61 -17.84
N ALA A 9 -10.71 13.78 -17.21
CA ALA A 9 -9.74 14.76 -17.67
C ALA A 9 -8.29 14.24 -17.53
N ASN A 10 -7.97 13.62 -16.39
CA ASN A 10 -6.64 13.07 -16.12
C ASN A 10 -6.30 11.91 -17.07
N ALA A 11 -7.25 11.00 -17.32
CA ALA A 11 -7.01 9.90 -18.26
C ALA A 11 -6.88 10.34 -19.72
N ARG A 12 -7.53 11.44 -20.13
CA ARG A 12 -7.38 12.01 -21.47
C ARG A 12 -6.06 12.76 -21.67
N ALA A 13 -5.48 13.29 -20.59
CA ALA A 13 -4.21 14.00 -20.61
C ALA A 13 -2.99 13.07 -20.43
N ALA A 14 -3.21 11.83 -20.00
CA ALA A 14 -2.16 10.85 -19.77
C ALA A 14 -1.51 10.37 -21.07
N ASP A 15 -0.20 10.10 -21.02
CA ASP A 15 0.52 9.47 -22.11
C ASP A 15 -0.07 8.07 -22.38
N ARG A 16 -0.49 7.86 -23.63
CA ARG A 16 -1.09 6.59 -24.08
C ARG A 16 -0.17 5.40 -23.85
N ALA A 17 1.15 5.57 -23.98
CA ALA A 17 2.11 4.49 -23.72
C ALA A 17 2.07 4.03 -22.25
N VAL A 18 1.92 4.99 -21.32
CA VAL A 18 1.78 4.69 -19.88
C VAL A 18 0.46 4.00 -19.59
N VAL A 19 -0.64 4.47 -20.19
CA VAL A 19 -1.97 3.85 -20.05
C VAL A 19 -1.94 2.38 -20.51
N GLU A 20 -1.36 2.12 -21.68
CA GLU A 20 -1.25 0.77 -22.25
C GLU A 20 -0.34 -0.12 -21.39
N SER A 21 0.75 0.43 -20.83
CA SER A 21 1.64 -0.32 -19.94
C SER A 21 0.97 -0.70 -18.62
N VAL A 22 0.29 0.24 -17.95
CA VAL A 22 -0.45 -0.01 -16.70
C VAL A 22 -1.52 -1.08 -16.92
N HIS A 23 -2.24 -0.99 -18.05
CA HIS A 23 -3.24 -1.98 -18.42
C HIS A 23 -2.63 -3.37 -18.64
N ALA A 24 -1.50 -3.44 -19.36
CA ALA A 24 -0.80 -4.69 -19.62
C ALA A 24 -0.33 -5.35 -18.32
N ASP A 25 0.26 -4.60 -17.39
CA ASP A 25 0.69 -5.09 -16.08
C ASP A 25 -0.50 -5.61 -15.27
N PHE A 26 -1.59 -4.84 -15.19
CA PHE A 26 -2.81 -5.23 -14.51
C PHE A 26 -3.39 -6.55 -15.06
N LYS A 27 -3.43 -6.71 -16.39
CA LYS A 27 -3.97 -7.91 -17.05
C LYS A 27 -3.07 -9.13 -16.95
N ARG A 28 -1.75 -8.94 -16.87
CA ARG A 28 -0.74 -10.01 -16.76
C ARG A 28 -0.49 -10.45 -15.32
N HIS A 29 -0.97 -9.69 -14.34
CA HIS A 29 -0.82 -10.06 -12.95
C HIS A 29 -1.36 -11.47 -12.68
N VAL A 30 -0.56 -12.29 -11.99
CA VAL A 30 -0.83 -13.71 -11.72
C VAL A 30 -2.21 -13.96 -11.11
N SER A 31 -2.65 -13.10 -10.19
CA SER A 31 -3.96 -13.23 -9.52
C SER A 31 -5.15 -12.67 -10.32
N PHE A 32 -4.94 -12.00 -11.46
CA PHE A 32 -6.04 -11.42 -12.23
C PHE A 32 -7.13 -12.45 -12.61
N PRO A 33 -6.79 -13.66 -13.11
CA PRO A 33 -7.78 -14.68 -13.46
C PRO A 33 -8.62 -15.17 -12.28
N ASP A 34 -8.06 -15.15 -11.07
CA ASP A 34 -8.74 -15.57 -9.84
C ASP A 34 -9.66 -14.47 -9.28
N TYR A 35 -9.41 -13.21 -9.63
CA TYR A 35 -10.16 -12.07 -9.10
C TYR A 35 -11.25 -11.56 -10.05
N PHE A 36 -11.10 -11.79 -11.36
CA PHE A 36 -12.08 -11.35 -12.35
C PHE A 36 -12.72 -12.52 -13.08
N HIS A 37 -14.05 -12.60 -13.01
CA HIS A 37 -14.87 -13.55 -13.73
C HIS A 37 -15.87 -12.80 -14.63
N SER A 38 -17.18 -12.99 -14.44
CA SER A 38 -18.23 -12.32 -15.23
C SER A 38 -19.16 -11.52 -14.33
N CYS A 39 -19.02 -10.20 -14.34
CA CYS A 39 -19.88 -9.32 -13.54
C CYS A 39 -21.30 -9.26 -14.10
N ILE A 40 -22.30 -9.57 -13.27
CA ILE A 40 -23.72 -9.48 -13.62
C ILE A 40 -24.39 -8.16 -13.17
N ASN A 41 -23.59 -7.18 -12.72
CA ASN A 41 -24.05 -5.85 -12.30
C ASN A 41 -25.07 -5.80 -11.13
N CYS A 42 -25.16 -6.86 -10.31
CA CYS A 42 -26.14 -6.96 -9.22
C CYS A 42 -25.98 -5.91 -8.10
N GLY A 43 -24.75 -5.43 -7.83
CA GLY A 43 -24.51 -4.37 -6.85
C GLY A 43 -24.35 -4.82 -5.39
N ASN A 44 -24.35 -6.13 -5.10
CA ASN A 44 -24.11 -6.64 -3.73
C ASN A 44 -22.81 -6.09 -3.12
N CYS A 45 -21.74 -6.05 -3.92
CA CYS A 45 -20.46 -5.50 -3.51
C CYS A 45 -20.54 -4.04 -3.06
N THR A 46 -21.37 -3.22 -3.72
CA THR A 46 -21.59 -1.82 -3.35
C THR A 46 -22.41 -1.72 -2.06
N ALA A 47 -23.44 -2.56 -1.90
CA ALA A 47 -24.32 -2.54 -0.73
C ALA A 47 -23.57 -2.82 0.58
N VAL A 48 -22.56 -3.68 0.56
CA VAL A 48 -21.73 -4.00 1.74
C VAL A 48 -20.50 -3.12 1.90
N CYS A 49 -20.23 -2.21 0.97
CA CYS A 49 -18.98 -1.45 0.97
C CYS A 49 -19.02 -0.31 2.00
N PRO A 50 -18.13 -0.29 3.01
CA PRO A 50 -18.07 0.82 3.96
C PRO A 50 -17.58 2.12 3.29
N ALA A 51 -16.64 2.02 2.34
CA ALA A 51 -16.14 3.18 1.61
C ALA A 51 -17.24 3.86 0.79
N PHE A 52 -18.19 3.12 0.20
CA PHE A 52 -19.35 3.70 -0.50
C PHE A 52 -20.24 4.57 0.40
N ARG A 53 -20.24 4.31 1.71
CA ARG A 53 -21.04 5.08 2.69
C ARG A 53 -20.35 6.37 3.13
N MET A 54 -19.03 6.47 2.94
CA MET A 54 -18.20 7.55 3.49
C MET A 54 -17.47 8.36 2.42
N ALA A 55 -17.32 7.81 1.22
CA ALA A 55 -16.62 8.40 0.10
C ALA A 55 -17.35 8.07 -1.21
N ASP A 56 -17.03 8.83 -2.26
CA ASP A 56 -17.56 8.59 -3.60
C ASP A 56 -16.83 7.42 -4.27
N PHE A 57 -17.16 6.21 -3.83
CA PHE A 57 -16.45 5.00 -4.23
C PHE A 57 -17.39 3.80 -4.33
N SER A 58 -17.31 3.04 -5.41
CA SER A 58 -18.13 1.84 -5.61
C SER A 58 -17.30 0.69 -6.17
N PRO A 59 -17.18 -0.45 -5.44
CA PRO A 59 -16.44 -1.60 -5.96
C PRO A 59 -17.09 -2.19 -7.21
N ARG A 60 -18.41 -2.01 -7.41
CA ARG A 60 -19.07 -2.40 -8.67
C ARG A 60 -18.54 -1.62 -9.87
N VAL A 61 -18.33 -0.31 -9.72
CA VAL A 61 -17.81 0.54 -10.81
C VAL A 61 -16.41 0.11 -11.21
N VAL A 62 -15.58 -0.32 -10.24
CA VAL A 62 -14.26 -0.89 -10.53
C VAL A 62 -14.37 -2.11 -11.44
N VAL A 63 -15.20 -3.09 -11.06
CA VAL A 63 -15.38 -4.31 -11.87
C VAL A 63 -15.97 -3.98 -13.25
N GLN A 64 -16.87 -3.01 -13.34
CA GLN A 64 -17.42 -2.54 -14.62
C GLN A 64 -16.33 -1.94 -15.52
N LYS A 65 -15.46 -1.09 -14.99
CA LYS A 65 -14.34 -0.51 -15.75
C LYS A 65 -13.33 -1.58 -16.16
N VAL A 66 -13.04 -2.55 -15.28
CA VAL A 66 -12.22 -3.73 -15.62
C VAL A 66 -12.82 -4.52 -16.79
N MET A 67 -14.14 -4.75 -16.79
CA MET A 67 -14.83 -5.47 -17.85
C MET A 67 -14.70 -4.78 -19.23
N HIS A 68 -14.77 -3.44 -19.26
CA HIS A 68 -14.66 -2.66 -20.51
C HIS A 68 -13.21 -2.30 -20.88
N SER A 69 -12.26 -2.49 -19.96
CA SER A 69 -10.86 -2.11 -20.16
C SER A 69 -10.17 -2.79 -21.36
N LYS A 70 -10.72 -3.90 -21.87
CA LYS A 70 -10.19 -4.57 -23.07
C LYS A 70 -10.28 -3.67 -24.31
N THR A 71 -11.33 -2.87 -24.42
CA THR A 71 -11.57 -1.95 -25.55
C THR A 71 -11.21 -0.51 -25.20
N GLU A 72 -11.32 -0.14 -23.92
CA GLU A 72 -11.11 1.23 -23.42
C GLU A 72 -10.15 1.19 -22.20
N PRO A 73 -8.83 0.98 -22.41
CA PRO A 73 -7.86 0.85 -21.32
C PRO A 73 -7.76 2.09 -20.42
N GLU A 74 -8.11 3.27 -20.94
CA GLU A 74 -8.19 4.53 -20.20
C GLU A 74 -9.19 4.46 -19.02
N LEU A 75 -10.19 3.57 -19.06
CA LEU A 75 -11.15 3.40 -17.96
C LEU A 75 -10.47 2.88 -16.70
N LEU A 76 -9.42 2.07 -16.83
CA LEU A 76 -8.60 1.68 -15.67
C LEU A 76 -7.82 2.87 -15.15
N PHE A 77 -7.15 3.58 -16.05
CA PHE A 77 -6.29 4.70 -15.69
C PHE A 77 -7.04 5.82 -14.96
N GLN A 78 -8.31 6.07 -15.33
CA GLN A 78 -9.21 6.98 -14.62
C GLN A 78 -9.29 6.70 -13.11
N MET A 79 -9.24 5.43 -12.70
CA MET A 79 -9.41 5.05 -11.29
C MET A 79 -8.12 5.16 -10.48
N VAL A 80 -6.95 5.19 -11.13
CA VAL A 80 -5.65 4.98 -10.47
C VAL A 80 -5.24 6.13 -9.55
N ASP A 81 -5.76 7.34 -9.81
CA ASP A 81 -5.40 8.56 -9.10
C ASP A 81 -5.88 8.59 -7.64
N GLN A 82 -7.19 8.73 -7.40
CA GLN A 82 -7.76 8.77 -6.03
C GLN A 82 -8.84 7.71 -5.79
N TYR A 83 -9.50 7.23 -6.84
CA TYR A 83 -10.65 6.34 -6.72
C TYR A 83 -10.28 5.00 -6.06
N ILE A 84 -9.20 4.35 -6.52
CA ILE A 84 -8.77 3.07 -5.95
C ILE A 84 -8.32 3.17 -4.49
N TRP A 85 -7.85 4.35 -4.06
CA TRP A 85 -7.31 4.57 -2.71
C TRP A 85 -8.39 4.70 -1.64
N ALA A 86 -9.63 4.98 -2.02
CA ALA A 86 -10.79 4.93 -1.11
C ALA A 86 -11.11 3.50 -0.62
N CYS A 87 -10.59 2.47 -1.29
CA CYS A 87 -10.80 1.09 -0.88
C CYS A 87 -9.92 0.73 0.34
N PHE A 88 -10.57 0.34 1.44
CA PHE A 88 -9.93 -0.11 2.68
C PHE A 88 -9.40 -1.55 2.66
N GLN A 89 -9.55 -2.27 1.54
CA GLN A 89 -9.10 -3.67 1.44
C GLN A 89 -9.71 -4.59 2.53
N CYS A 90 -11.00 -4.40 2.87
CA CYS A 90 -11.70 -5.24 3.85
C CYS A 90 -12.28 -6.54 3.26
N TYR A 91 -12.23 -6.70 1.93
CA TYR A 91 -12.71 -7.86 1.16
C TYR A 91 -14.18 -8.29 1.33
N SER A 92 -15.01 -7.57 2.08
CA SER A 92 -16.45 -7.90 2.24
C SER A 92 -17.22 -7.99 0.91
N CYS A 93 -16.75 -7.26 -0.11
CA CYS A 93 -17.31 -7.31 -1.46
C CYS A 93 -17.09 -8.64 -2.20
N TRP A 94 -16.04 -9.40 -1.84
CA TRP A 94 -15.71 -10.70 -2.41
C TRP A 94 -16.67 -11.76 -1.89
N ASP A 95 -16.88 -11.80 -0.57
CA ASP A 95 -17.73 -12.79 0.11
C ASP A 95 -19.18 -12.80 -0.40
N VAL A 96 -19.68 -11.65 -0.86
CA VAL A 96 -21.08 -11.49 -1.30
C VAL A 96 -21.27 -11.53 -2.82
N CYS A 97 -20.19 -11.73 -3.59
CA CYS A 97 -20.28 -11.72 -5.05
C CYS A 97 -20.83 -13.05 -5.59
N PRO A 98 -22.05 -13.09 -6.17
CA PRO A 98 -22.61 -14.35 -6.69
C PRO A 98 -21.87 -14.86 -7.93
N ALA A 99 -21.10 -14.00 -8.60
CA ALA A 99 -20.29 -14.36 -9.75
C ALA A 99 -18.81 -14.61 -9.39
N GLY A 100 -18.47 -14.64 -8.10
CA GLY A 100 -17.12 -14.93 -7.59
C GLY A 100 -16.07 -13.84 -7.83
N ASN A 101 -16.44 -12.66 -8.34
CA ASN A 101 -15.47 -11.59 -8.52
C ASN A 101 -14.91 -11.12 -7.17
N ASN A 102 -13.64 -10.74 -7.15
CA ASN A 102 -12.98 -10.12 -6.01
C ASN A 102 -12.61 -8.66 -6.34
N PRO A 103 -13.53 -7.69 -6.16
CA PRO A 103 -13.24 -6.28 -6.41
C PRO A 103 -12.07 -5.75 -5.57
N GLY A 104 -11.94 -6.20 -4.30
CA GLY A 104 -10.84 -5.80 -3.41
C GLY A 104 -9.48 -6.21 -3.98
N GLY A 105 -9.38 -7.46 -4.46
CA GLY A 105 -8.19 -7.99 -5.13
C GLY A 105 -7.87 -7.28 -6.44
N LEU A 106 -8.86 -6.98 -7.28
CA LEU A 106 -8.63 -6.18 -8.50
C LEU A 106 -8.07 -4.80 -8.18
N ILE A 107 -8.55 -4.17 -7.11
CA ILE A 107 -8.03 -2.88 -6.65
C ILE A 107 -6.59 -3.01 -6.14
N ALA A 108 -6.25 -4.11 -5.44
CA ALA A 108 -4.88 -4.35 -4.99
C ALA A 108 -3.90 -4.41 -6.18
N ILE A 109 -4.25 -5.12 -7.25
CA ILE A 109 -3.44 -5.18 -8.48
C ILE A 109 -3.30 -3.78 -9.10
N LEU A 110 -4.38 -2.99 -9.15
CA LEU A 110 -4.31 -1.62 -9.69
C LEU A 110 -3.41 -0.71 -8.85
N LYS A 111 -3.48 -0.80 -7.51
CA LYS A 111 -2.59 -0.04 -6.61
C LYS A 111 -1.13 -0.44 -6.83
N GLU A 112 -0.85 -1.73 -6.98
CA GLU A 112 0.51 -2.22 -7.27
C GLU A 112 1.03 -1.67 -8.60
N ALA A 113 0.24 -1.75 -9.67
CA ALA A 113 0.60 -1.19 -10.98
C ALA A 113 0.85 0.33 -10.88
N ALA A 114 0.01 1.05 -10.13
CA ALA A 114 0.15 2.48 -9.91
C ALA A 114 1.48 2.86 -9.23
N VAL A 115 1.92 2.04 -8.26
CA VAL A 115 3.19 2.18 -7.55
C VAL A 115 4.36 1.85 -8.47
N ARG A 116 4.31 0.70 -9.16
CA ARG A 116 5.38 0.27 -10.09
C ARG A 116 5.65 1.28 -11.19
N HIS A 117 4.60 1.91 -11.72
CA HIS A 117 4.74 2.95 -12.73
C HIS A 117 5.09 4.34 -12.20
N GLY A 118 5.19 4.53 -10.88
CA GLY A 118 5.61 5.80 -10.27
C GLY A 118 4.72 6.97 -10.64
N LEU A 119 3.40 6.75 -10.75
CA LEU A 119 2.50 7.79 -11.23
C LEU A 119 2.50 9.00 -10.28
N PRO A 120 2.47 10.25 -10.77
CA PRO A 120 2.53 11.44 -9.91
C PRO A 120 1.42 11.50 -8.84
N SER A 121 0.21 11.05 -9.20
CA SER A 121 -0.92 10.92 -8.28
C SER A 121 -0.66 9.91 -7.15
N THR A 122 -0.03 8.79 -7.49
CA THR A 122 0.39 7.77 -6.53
C THR A 122 1.41 8.34 -5.55
N GLN A 123 2.44 9.03 -6.07
CA GLN A 123 3.47 9.67 -5.24
C GLN A 123 2.84 10.68 -4.26
N GLN A 124 1.91 11.52 -4.74
CA GLN A 124 1.20 12.48 -3.90
C GLN A 124 0.35 11.78 -2.82
N THR A 125 -0.38 10.72 -3.19
CA THR A 125 -1.23 9.96 -2.26
C THR A 125 -0.41 9.25 -1.19
N LEU A 126 0.79 8.76 -1.54
CA LEU A 126 1.65 8.00 -0.65
C LEU A 126 2.63 8.87 0.16
N GLN A 127 2.78 10.16 -0.16
CA GLN A 127 3.69 11.08 0.52
C GLN A 127 3.55 11.07 2.06
N PRO A 128 2.35 11.01 2.67
CA PRO A 128 2.22 10.96 4.13
C PRO A 128 2.85 9.70 4.77
N TYR A 129 3.09 8.65 3.99
CA TYR A 129 3.63 7.38 4.45
C TYR A 129 5.16 7.29 4.32
N SER A 130 5.87 8.31 3.80
CA SER A 130 7.33 8.28 3.60
C SER A 130 8.11 7.84 4.84
N ARG A 131 7.74 8.36 6.03
CA ARG A 131 8.42 8.01 7.28
C ARG A 131 8.21 6.55 7.67
N ILE A 132 7.00 6.03 7.45
CA ILE A 132 6.68 4.63 7.72
C ILE A 132 7.47 3.74 6.77
N LEU A 133 7.47 4.08 5.47
CA LEU A 133 8.22 3.35 4.46
C LEU A 133 9.72 3.31 4.80
N TYR A 134 10.31 4.46 5.13
CA TYR A 134 11.70 4.54 5.57
C TYR A 134 11.99 3.61 6.75
N LYS A 135 11.16 3.63 7.80
CA LYS A 135 11.33 2.77 8.97
C LYS A 135 11.21 1.29 8.63
N ILE A 136 10.27 0.90 7.75
CA ILE A 136 10.13 -0.50 7.33
C ILE A 136 11.41 -0.97 6.64
N MET A 137 11.86 -0.21 5.65
CA MET A 137 12.99 -0.62 4.81
C MET A 137 14.32 -0.61 5.58
N THR A 138 14.50 0.30 6.55
CA THR A 138 15.77 0.44 7.30
C THR A 138 15.79 -0.28 8.65
N THR A 139 14.62 -0.54 9.24
CA THR A 139 14.53 -1.11 10.60
C THR A 139 13.68 -2.37 10.70
N GLY A 140 12.98 -2.75 9.63
CA GLY A 140 12.09 -3.92 9.59
C GLY A 140 10.76 -3.70 10.33
N THR A 141 10.50 -2.50 10.83
CA THR A 141 9.32 -2.19 11.65
C THR A 141 8.60 -0.93 11.17
N GLN A 142 7.26 -0.90 11.23
CA GLN A 142 6.46 0.19 10.64
C GLN A 142 6.28 1.40 11.57
N ILE A 143 5.77 1.15 12.78
CA ILE A 143 5.38 2.18 13.74
C ILE A 143 6.25 2.05 14.96
N THR A 144 7.05 3.09 15.21
CA THR A 144 8.05 3.07 16.26
C THR A 144 7.61 3.98 17.41
N PRO A 145 7.90 3.63 18.68
CA PRO A 145 7.47 4.40 19.84
C PRO A 145 7.78 5.91 19.73
N ASP A 146 8.96 6.27 19.23
CA ASP A 146 9.39 7.65 18.98
C ASP A 146 8.49 8.43 17.99
N MET A 147 7.65 7.76 17.19
CA MET A 147 6.63 8.39 16.34
C MET A 147 5.42 8.89 17.14
N HIS A 148 5.28 8.44 18.39
CA HIS A 148 4.16 8.79 19.27
C HIS A 148 4.44 9.94 20.24
N THR A 149 5.50 10.71 19.98
CA THR A 149 5.94 11.86 20.78
C THR A 149 5.14 13.15 20.51
N SER A 150 4.26 13.13 19.50
CA SER A 150 3.48 14.31 19.11
C SER A 150 2.32 14.56 20.09
N LYS A 151 2.43 15.64 20.87
CA LYS A 151 1.44 16.03 21.89
C LYS A 151 0.17 16.72 21.36
N GLY A 152 0.05 16.99 20.05
CA GLY A 152 -1.02 17.87 19.55
C GLY A 152 -1.52 17.66 18.11
N LEU A 153 -1.15 16.58 17.42
CA LEU A 153 -1.44 16.48 15.98
C LEU A 153 -2.79 15.86 15.61
N PHE A 154 -3.48 15.15 16.53
CA PHE A 154 -4.73 14.46 16.19
C PHE A 154 -5.80 14.63 17.27
N ARG A 155 -6.89 15.31 16.90
CA ARG A 155 -8.06 15.56 17.78
C ARG A 155 -8.65 14.28 18.36
N ASP A 156 -8.58 13.18 17.62
CA ASP A 156 -9.18 11.90 18.01
C ASP A 156 -8.33 11.10 18.99
N TRP A 157 -7.07 11.49 19.22
CA TRP A 157 -6.14 10.76 20.10
C TRP A 157 -6.38 11.07 21.59
N GLY A 158 -7.11 12.13 21.94
CA GLY A 158 -7.50 12.40 23.32
C GLY A 158 -6.33 12.65 24.31
N PRO A 159 -6.64 12.84 25.61
CA PRO A 159 -5.66 13.26 26.62
C PRO A 159 -4.62 12.18 26.97
N HIS A 160 -4.97 10.89 26.87
CA HIS A 160 -4.06 9.76 27.16
C HIS A 160 -2.81 9.76 26.29
N LYS A 161 -2.87 10.40 25.10
CA LYS A 161 -1.71 10.52 24.23
C LYS A 161 -0.65 11.44 24.80
N VAL A 162 -1.06 12.52 25.46
CA VAL A 162 -0.12 13.48 26.06
C VAL A 162 0.66 12.79 27.17
N GLU A 163 -0.04 12.05 28.03
CA GLU A 163 0.56 11.20 29.07
C GLU A 163 1.52 10.18 28.45
N LEU A 164 1.08 9.41 27.45
CA LEU A 164 1.94 8.45 26.76
C LEU A 164 3.20 9.11 26.17
N ALA A 165 3.10 10.31 25.60
CA ALA A 165 4.24 11.02 25.04
C ALA A 165 5.19 11.55 26.12
N GLU A 166 4.71 11.80 27.35
CA GLU A 166 5.50 12.25 28.50
C GLU A 166 6.22 11.09 29.19
N HIS A 167 5.58 9.94 29.26
CA HIS A 167 6.06 8.75 29.97
C HIS A 167 6.53 7.63 29.03
N LEU A 168 6.74 7.92 27.75
CA LEU A 168 7.08 6.90 26.75
C LEU A 168 8.33 6.09 27.14
N GLU A 169 9.35 6.76 27.66
CA GLU A 169 10.60 6.14 28.12
C GLU A 169 10.34 5.14 29.23
N GLU A 170 9.77 5.63 30.33
CA GLU A 170 9.35 4.82 31.47
C GLU A 170 8.50 3.62 31.06
N TYR A 171 7.52 3.82 30.18
CA TYR A 171 6.61 2.75 29.75
C TYR A 171 7.29 1.70 28.88
N ARG A 172 8.26 2.08 28.05
CA ARG A 172 9.01 1.11 27.22
C ARG A 172 10.05 0.36 28.03
N ASP A 173 10.72 1.01 28.98
CA ASP A 173 11.65 0.35 29.91
C ASP A 173 10.93 -0.67 30.81
N ALA A 174 9.69 -0.39 31.18
CA ALA A 174 8.88 -1.28 32.01
C ALA A 174 8.32 -2.52 31.26
N ILE A 175 8.50 -2.65 29.94
CA ILE A 175 7.97 -3.78 29.19
C ILE A 175 8.74 -5.06 29.57
N PRO A 176 8.08 -6.12 30.07
CA PRO A 176 8.74 -7.33 30.54
C PRO A 176 9.15 -8.28 29.41
N VAL A 177 9.39 -7.76 28.21
CA VAL A 177 9.76 -8.51 27.01
C VAL A 177 11.09 -7.97 26.52
N GLU A 178 12.13 -8.79 26.57
CA GLU A 178 13.52 -8.40 26.28
C GLU A 178 13.68 -7.68 24.93
N THR A 179 12.98 -8.16 23.90
CA THR A 179 13.03 -7.56 22.54
C THR A 179 12.26 -6.24 22.43
N LEU A 180 11.52 -5.82 23.45
CA LEU A 180 10.73 -4.59 23.48
C LEU A 180 11.25 -3.57 24.51
N ALA A 181 11.83 -4.06 25.61
CA ALA A 181 12.31 -3.25 26.72
C ALA A 181 13.38 -2.25 26.24
N GLY A 182 13.18 -0.97 26.54
CA GLY A 182 14.13 0.10 26.19
C GLY A 182 14.30 0.36 24.70
N VAL A 183 13.41 -0.14 23.84
CA VAL A 183 13.46 0.10 22.39
C VAL A 183 12.54 1.26 22.02
N TYR A 184 13.09 2.31 21.41
CA TYR A 184 12.36 3.56 21.13
C TYR A 184 12.21 3.88 19.65
N ASP A 185 13.26 3.63 18.90
CA ASP A 185 13.42 3.94 17.49
C ASP A 185 12.85 2.86 16.57
N LYS A 186 12.44 1.71 17.13
CA LYS A 186 11.85 0.54 16.45
C LYS A 186 10.67 -0.01 17.26
N SER A 187 9.81 -0.81 16.63
CA SER A 187 8.75 -1.50 17.39
C SER A 187 9.34 -2.54 18.36
N TRP A 188 10.38 -3.26 17.93
CA TRP A 188 11.15 -4.26 18.68
C TRP A 188 12.57 -4.35 18.12
N GLN A 189 13.47 -5.00 18.86
CA GLN A 189 14.81 -5.32 18.39
C GLN A 189 14.72 -6.33 17.24
N VAL A 190 15.27 -5.96 16.09
CA VAL A 190 15.40 -6.83 14.92
C VAL A 190 16.85 -7.22 14.80
N ASP A 191 17.12 -8.52 14.69
CA ASP A 191 18.46 -9.05 14.49
C ASP A 191 19.04 -8.56 13.15
N GLN A 192 20.33 -8.20 13.12
CA GLN A 192 20.95 -7.62 11.94
C GLN A 192 20.88 -8.55 10.73
N ARG A 193 21.06 -9.87 10.94
CA ARG A 193 20.95 -10.85 9.85
C ARG A 193 19.55 -10.87 9.25
N THR A 194 18.52 -10.69 10.08
CA THR A 194 17.13 -10.62 9.59
C THR A 194 16.94 -9.41 8.69
N MET A 195 17.51 -8.26 9.05
CA MET A 195 17.49 -7.07 8.18
C MET A 195 18.23 -7.31 6.86
N ASP A 196 19.41 -7.92 6.91
CA ASP A 196 20.19 -8.25 5.73
C ASP A 196 19.42 -9.20 4.79
N GLU A 197 18.77 -10.22 5.35
CA GLU A 197 17.93 -11.16 4.60
C GLU A 197 16.72 -10.46 3.95
N LEU A 198 16.07 -9.53 4.67
CA LEU A 198 14.97 -8.74 4.13
C LEU A 198 15.43 -7.83 2.97
N LEU A 199 16.54 -7.12 3.12
CA LEU A 199 17.07 -6.23 2.08
C LEU A 199 17.41 -7.00 0.80
N VAL A 200 17.94 -8.23 0.92
CA VAL A 200 18.16 -9.10 -0.24
C VAL A 200 16.83 -9.50 -0.88
N ILE A 201 15.84 -9.94 -0.09
CA ILE A 201 14.51 -10.29 -0.63
C ILE A 201 13.90 -9.10 -1.38
N GLU A 202 13.94 -7.91 -0.80
CA GLU A 202 13.39 -6.69 -1.38
C GLU A 202 14.10 -6.28 -2.68
N ARG A 203 15.44 -6.44 -2.73
CA ARG A 203 16.23 -6.22 -3.94
C ARG A 203 15.86 -7.22 -5.04
N GLU A 204 15.89 -8.52 -4.74
CA GLU A 204 15.64 -9.57 -5.74
C GLU A 204 14.17 -9.59 -6.21
N ALA A 205 13.22 -9.19 -5.36
CA ALA A 205 11.81 -9.06 -5.72
C ALA A 205 11.48 -7.75 -6.46
N GLY A 206 12.44 -6.84 -6.63
CA GLY A 206 12.23 -5.54 -7.27
C GLY A 206 11.44 -4.53 -6.42
N VAL A 207 11.29 -4.78 -5.11
CA VAL A 207 10.58 -3.87 -4.19
C VAL A 207 11.32 -2.55 -4.07
N ILE A 208 12.66 -2.56 -4.05
CA ILE A 208 13.47 -1.33 -3.96
C ILE A 208 13.19 -0.40 -5.15
N ASP A 209 13.02 -0.95 -6.36
CA ASP A 209 12.69 -0.15 -7.54
C ASP A 209 11.26 0.42 -7.48
N MET A 210 10.31 -0.35 -6.91
CA MET A 210 8.95 0.14 -6.63
C MET A 210 8.92 1.23 -5.55
N VAL A 211 9.80 1.15 -4.56
CA VAL A 211 9.96 2.20 -3.55
C VAL A 211 10.54 3.45 -4.20
N LYS A 212 11.59 3.34 -5.03
CA LYS A 212 12.14 4.49 -5.77
C LYS A 212 11.11 5.17 -6.68
N SER A 213 10.27 4.40 -7.36
CA SER A 213 9.26 4.96 -8.27
C SER A 213 8.17 5.74 -7.52
N SER A 214 7.80 5.30 -6.32
CA SER A 214 6.73 5.92 -5.52
C SER A 214 7.24 6.94 -4.49
N ASN A 215 8.50 6.81 -4.06
CA ASN A 215 9.15 7.64 -3.04
C ASN A 215 10.68 7.68 -3.28
N PRO A 216 11.14 8.59 -4.16
CA PRO A 216 12.55 8.64 -4.56
C PRO A 216 13.51 8.82 -3.37
N ASP A 217 13.18 9.71 -2.43
CA ASP A 217 14.02 10.01 -1.27
C ASP A 217 14.32 8.75 -0.43
N VAL A 218 13.28 7.96 -0.15
CA VAL A 218 13.45 6.72 0.63
C VAL A 218 14.13 5.64 -0.22
N GLY A 219 13.76 5.53 -1.50
CA GLY A 219 14.27 4.49 -2.38
C GLY A 219 15.76 4.62 -2.69
N GLU A 220 16.29 5.84 -2.76
CA GLU A 220 17.73 6.09 -2.95
C GLU A 220 18.53 5.62 -1.73
N ILE A 221 18.10 5.99 -0.52
CA ILE A 221 18.77 5.61 0.74
C ILE A 221 18.81 4.09 0.88
N VAL A 222 17.66 3.43 0.70
CA VAL A 222 17.54 1.97 0.88
C VAL A 222 18.35 1.20 -0.16
N ALA A 223 18.41 1.70 -1.40
CA ALA A 223 19.20 1.04 -2.43
C ALA A 223 20.70 1.12 -2.19
N GLU A 224 21.18 2.23 -1.62
CA GLU A 224 22.57 2.34 -1.20
C GLU A 224 22.88 1.29 -0.14
N GLU A 225 22.06 1.17 0.91
CA GLU A 225 22.23 0.16 1.95
C GLU A 225 22.16 -1.27 1.40
N ALA A 226 21.15 -1.60 0.59
CA ALA A 226 20.97 -2.92 0.00
C ALA A 226 22.11 -3.35 -0.95
N SER A 227 22.85 -2.40 -1.51
CA SER A 227 24.02 -2.67 -2.36
C SER A 227 25.25 -3.13 -1.57
N GLN A 228 25.30 -2.83 -0.28
CA GLN A 228 26.40 -3.16 0.62
C GLN A 228 26.18 -4.48 1.36
N VAL A 229 24.96 -5.04 1.29
CA VAL A 229 24.59 -6.28 1.99
C VAL A 229 24.98 -7.51 1.17
N GLU A 230 25.87 -8.32 1.73
CA GLU A 230 26.20 -9.66 1.27
C GLU A 230 25.82 -10.69 2.34
N LEU A 231 24.96 -11.65 2.00
CA LEU A 231 24.52 -12.69 2.94
C LEU A 231 25.61 -13.74 3.13
N ALA A 232 26.15 -13.83 4.35
CA ALA A 232 26.98 -14.95 4.76
C ALA A 232 26.14 -16.25 4.81
N PRO A 233 26.72 -17.42 4.42
CA PRO A 233 26.04 -18.70 4.55
C PRO A 233 25.52 -18.94 5.96
N ARG A 234 24.36 -19.59 6.11
CA ARG A 234 23.94 -20.10 7.42
C ARG A 234 24.91 -21.20 7.82
N GLU A 235 25.63 -21.00 8.92
CA GLU A 235 26.24 -22.13 9.60
C GLU A 235 25.12 -23.11 9.94
N GLY A 236 25.30 -24.38 9.56
CA GLY A 236 24.30 -25.42 9.78
C GLY A 236 23.97 -25.56 11.26
N PRO A 237 22.83 -26.20 11.60
CA PRO A 237 22.48 -26.41 13.00
C PRO A 237 23.61 -27.19 13.71
N ALA A 238 24.07 -26.67 14.84
CA ALA A 238 24.87 -27.41 15.82
C ALA A 238 24.01 -28.46 16.53
#